data_AF-A0A519GH48-F1
#
_entry.id   AF-A0A519GH48-F1
#
_cell.length_a   1.000
_cell.length_b   1.000
_cell.length_c   1.000
_cell.angle_alpha   90.00
_cell.angle_beta   90.00
_cell.angle_gamma   90.00
#
_symmetry.space_group_name_H-M   'P 1'
#
loop_
_entity.id
_entity.type
_entity.pdbx_description
1 polymer ?
#
loop_
_entity_poly.entity_id
_entity_poly.type
_entity_poly.pdbx_seq_one_letter_code
_entity_poly.pdbx_strand_id
1 'polypeptide(L)'
;QQIHTMLLRSMSQAIYTPINSGHFGLAYEAYTHFTSPIRRYPDLLVHRVIKAILTKSKYTLPILPTPGEAHAKLAKRLASRVKAPSNKPAKATVAPTKETQAWEAAGLHCSANERRADEASRDVEAWLKCKYMREHLGEEYGGVVSSATTFGIFVTLDAMYVEGLVHITELGGEYFKFDEMRQELRGERTGIRYAIGTRVRVQVSRVDLDGRKIDFRLVREGEDLASRAMKDKGAAPTGAPVKASAKRGRNDKGGGGRKDDSHQRHVEAHTPRVAVEQIAAPAPQTAMQAFKSAVKKATSKMKGRKPRRP
;
A
#
# COMPACT_ATOMS: atom_id res chain seq x y z
N GLN A 1 -19.30 -5.22 15.28
CA GLN A 1 -18.23 -5.70 14.37
C GLN A 1 -17.01 -4.79 14.39
N GLN A 2 -17.15 -3.47 14.24
CA GLN A 2 -16.04 -2.50 14.25
C GLN A 2 -15.06 -2.64 15.43
N ILE A 3 -15.58 -2.72 16.67
CA ILE A 3 -14.76 -2.87 17.89
C ILE A 3 -13.90 -4.14 17.86
N HIS A 4 -14.47 -5.27 17.41
CA HIS A 4 -13.77 -6.54 17.35
C HIS A 4 -12.59 -6.46 16.36
N THR A 5 -12.82 -5.90 15.16
CA THR A 5 -11.76 -5.72 14.16
C THR A 5 -10.65 -4.79 14.65
N MET A 6 -11.00 -3.70 15.33
CA MET A 6 -10.01 -2.79 15.92
C MET A 6 -9.19 -3.47 17.01
N LEU A 7 -9.84 -4.27 17.88
CA LEU A 7 -9.15 -5.03 18.91
C LEU A 7 -8.17 -6.03 18.30
N LEU A 8 -8.59 -6.83 17.32
CA LEU A 8 -7.72 -7.81 16.66
C LEU A 8 -6.52 -7.14 15.98
N ARG A 9 -6.70 -5.97 15.37
CA ARG A 9 -5.60 -5.20 14.75
C ARG A 9 -4.63 -4.59 15.76
N SER A 10 -5.05 -4.38 17.01
CA SER A 10 -4.19 -3.88 18.09
C SER A 10 -3.32 -4.96 18.73
N MET A 11 -3.63 -6.24 18.50
CA MET A 11 -2.87 -7.36 19.06
C MET A 11 -1.51 -7.50 18.36
N SER A 12 -0.49 -7.87 19.13
CA SER A 12 0.82 -8.21 18.59
C SER A 12 0.78 -9.56 17.85
N GLN A 13 1.62 -9.69 16.82
CA GLN A 13 1.81 -10.97 16.14
C GLN A 13 2.55 -11.96 17.05
N ALA A 14 2.11 -13.22 17.04
CA ALA A 14 2.81 -14.30 17.73
C ALA A 14 4.14 -14.62 17.04
N ILE A 15 5.14 -15.02 17.83
CA ILE A 15 6.48 -15.36 17.34
C ILE A 15 7.03 -16.58 18.08
N TYR A 16 7.95 -17.30 17.44
CA TYR A 16 8.74 -18.33 18.11
C TYR A 16 9.91 -17.70 18.87
N THR A 17 9.95 -17.92 20.18
CA THR A 17 11.02 -17.44 21.08
C THR A 17 11.42 -18.57 22.05
N PRO A 18 12.71 -18.68 22.41
CA PRO A 18 13.13 -19.61 23.47
C PRO A 18 12.75 -19.16 24.89
N ILE A 19 12.43 -17.88 25.05
CA ILE A 19 12.01 -17.31 26.34
C ILE A 19 10.49 -17.43 26.44
N ASN A 20 9.99 -18.15 27.45
CA ASN A 20 8.56 -18.21 27.69
C ASN A 20 8.05 -16.87 28.26
N SER A 21 7.15 -16.22 27.53
CA SER A 21 6.47 -14.98 27.96
C SER A 21 4.95 -15.14 28.04
N GLY A 22 4.44 -16.38 27.98
CA GLY A 22 3.02 -16.67 27.87
C GLY A 22 2.44 -16.41 26.48
N HIS A 23 1.16 -16.73 26.32
CA HIS A 23 0.41 -16.55 25.07
C HIS A 23 -0.90 -15.79 25.34
N PHE A 24 -0.84 -14.45 25.21
CA PHE A 24 -1.96 -13.56 25.53
C PHE A 24 -3.28 -13.95 24.83
N GLY A 25 -3.24 -14.19 23.52
CA GLY A 25 -4.45 -14.53 22.75
C GLY A 25 -5.11 -15.87 23.11
N LEU A 26 -4.42 -16.74 23.85
CA LEU A 26 -4.95 -18.03 24.34
C LEU A 26 -5.13 -18.03 25.87
N ALA A 27 -4.74 -16.96 26.56
CA ALA A 27 -4.73 -16.87 28.01
C ALA A 27 -3.96 -18.02 28.71
N TYR A 28 -2.81 -18.44 28.16
CA TYR A 28 -1.92 -19.45 28.79
C TYR A 28 -0.59 -18.84 29.24
N GLU A 29 -0.08 -19.29 30.40
CA GLU A 29 1.22 -18.89 30.94
C GLU A 29 2.42 -19.49 30.18
N ALA A 30 2.23 -20.65 29.55
CA ALA A 30 3.23 -21.33 28.74
C ALA A 30 2.56 -22.00 27.55
N TYR A 31 3.09 -21.78 26.36
CA TYR A 31 2.57 -22.38 25.13
C TYR A 31 3.69 -22.62 24.14
N THR A 32 3.65 -23.76 23.45
CA THR A 32 4.54 -24.08 22.32
C THR A 32 3.84 -24.99 21.33
N HIS A 33 4.22 -24.91 20.06
CA HIS A 33 3.72 -25.82 19.04
C HIS A 33 4.41 -27.19 19.14
N PHE A 34 3.61 -28.26 19.09
CA PHE A 34 4.09 -29.65 19.21
C PHE A 34 3.42 -30.63 18.24
N THR A 35 2.17 -30.37 17.83
CA THR A 35 1.29 -31.36 17.20
C THR A 35 1.44 -31.47 15.68
N SER A 36 2.34 -30.74 15.03
CA SER A 36 2.47 -30.73 13.55
C SER A 36 3.93 -30.73 13.04
N PRO A 37 4.78 -31.70 13.45
CA PRO A 37 6.20 -31.76 13.07
C PRO A 37 6.46 -31.94 11.57
N ILE A 38 5.49 -32.45 10.80
CA ILE A 38 5.62 -32.64 9.35
C ILE A 38 5.64 -31.29 8.60
N ARG A 39 4.87 -30.31 9.08
CA ARG A 39 4.66 -29.02 8.39
C ARG A 39 5.19 -27.81 9.15
N ARG A 40 5.69 -27.98 10.37
CA ARG A 40 6.29 -26.93 11.20
C ARG A 40 7.61 -27.39 11.77
N TYR A 41 8.68 -26.70 11.39
CA TYR A 41 10.03 -26.98 11.90
C TYR A 41 10.18 -26.77 13.43
N PRO A 42 9.52 -25.76 14.05
CA PRO A 42 9.53 -25.61 15.51
C PRO A 42 9.06 -26.87 16.26
N ASP A 43 7.94 -27.48 15.84
CA ASP A 43 7.42 -28.71 16.44
C ASP A 43 8.45 -29.85 16.35
N LEU A 44 9.14 -29.98 15.21
CA LEU A 44 10.18 -30.98 15.03
C LEU A 44 11.37 -30.77 15.99
N LEU A 45 11.75 -29.51 16.27
CA LEU A 45 12.75 -29.19 17.29
C LEU A 45 12.26 -29.57 18.70
N VAL A 46 11.01 -29.27 19.02
CA VAL A 46 10.38 -29.65 20.30
C VAL A 46 10.39 -31.17 20.48
N HIS A 47 10.02 -31.94 19.45
CA HIS A 47 10.09 -33.41 19.49
C HIS A 47 11.51 -33.92 19.76
N ARG A 48 12.53 -33.33 19.12
CA ARG A 48 13.94 -33.70 19.34
C ARG A 48 14.41 -33.36 20.75
N VAL A 49 14.02 -32.21 21.28
CA VAL A 49 14.35 -31.78 22.65
C VAL A 49 13.69 -32.72 23.66
N ILE A 50 12.41 -33.03 23.51
CA ILE A 50 11.69 -33.97 24.38
C ILE A 50 12.37 -35.34 24.35
N LYS A 51 12.71 -35.86 23.16
CA LYS A 51 13.43 -37.14 23.03
C LYS A 51 14.78 -37.10 23.75
N ALA A 52 15.55 -36.02 23.62
CA ALA A 52 16.82 -35.87 24.30
C ALA A 52 16.63 -35.89 25.83
N ILE A 53 15.67 -35.12 26.36
CA ILE A 53 15.33 -35.09 27.79
C ILE A 53 14.95 -36.48 28.30
N LEU A 54 14.10 -37.22 27.58
CA LEU A 54 13.72 -38.59 27.94
C LEU A 54 14.91 -39.56 27.97
N THR A 55 15.89 -39.37 27.06
CA THR A 55 17.16 -40.12 27.05
C THR A 55 18.21 -39.58 28.02
N LYS A 56 17.88 -38.60 28.87
CA LYS A 56 18.80 -37.90 29.78
C LYS A 56 20.02 -37.28 29.06
N SER A 57 19.85 -36.90 27.80
CA SER A 57 20.87 -36.22 26.99
C SER A 57 20.45 -34.78 26.70
N LYS A 58 21.42 -33.91 26.40
CA LYS A 58 21.16 -32.52 26.01
C LYS A 58 21.11 -32.44 24.48
N TYR A 59 20.02 -31.89 23.94
CA TYR A 59 19.92 -31.65 22.51
C TYR A 59 20.78 -30.43 22.12
N THR A 60 21.70 -30.64 21.18
CA THR A 60 22.49 -29.57 20.58
C THR A 60 21.87 -29.19 19.24
N LEU A 61 21.55 -27.91 19.08
CA LEU A 61 21.02 -27.40 17.83
C LEU A 61 22.07 -27.56 16.72
N PRO A 62 21.70 -28.03 15.52
CA PRO A 62 22.61 -27.97 14.37
C PRO A 62 23.01 -26.52 14.11
N ILE A 63 24.22 -26.33 13.56
CA ILE A 63 24.75 -25.00 13.24
C ILE A 63 23.83 -24.35 12.20
N LEU A 64 22.95 -23.47 12.67
CA LEU A 64 22.16 -22.63 11.79
C LEU A 64 23.06 -21.49 11.30
N PRO A 65 22.98 -21.09 10.02
CA PRO A 65 23.59 -19.86 9.58
C PRO A 65 22.97 -18.74 10.41
N THR A 66 23.77 -18.13 11.28
CA THR A 66 23.27 -17.03 12.12
C THR A 66 22.69 -15.95 11.22
N PRO A 67 21.43 -15.52 11.43
CA PRO A 67 20.88 -14.37 10.73
C PRO A 67 21.83 -13.20 10.93
N GLY A 68 22.43 -12.74 9.82
CA GLY A 68 23.41 -11.68 9.88
C GLY A 68 24.84 -12.12 10.13
N GLU A 69 25.28 -13.35 9.83
CA GLU A 69 26.74 -13.59 9.74
C GLU A 69 27.39 -12.67 8.68
N ALA A 70 26.64 -12.35 7.62
CA ALA A 70 26.98 -11.32 6.65
C ALA A 70 26.95 -9.89 7.26
N HIS A 71 25.95 -9.58 8.09
CA HIS A 71 25.81 -8.27 8.75
C HIS A 71 26.79 -8.07 9.90
N ALA A 72 27.17 -9.11 10.64
CA ALA A 72 28.15 -9.11 11.71
C ALA A 72 29.56 -9.01 11.13
N LYS A 73 29.85 -9.72 10.01
CA LYS A 73 31.10 -9.53 9.25
C LYS A 73 31.19 -8.11 8.68
N LEU A 74 30.09 -7.54 8.17
CA LEU A 74 30.02 -6.15 7.68
C LEU A 74 30.16 -5.13 8.81
N ALA A 75 29.43 -5.30 9.92
CA ALA A 75 29.47 -4.43 11.10
C ALA A 75 30.85 -4.45 11.77
N LYS A 76 31.50 -5.63 11.84
CA LYS A 76 32.88 -5.77 12.35
C LYS A 76 33.90 -5.08 11.43
N ARG A 77 33.69 -5.12 10.10
CA ARG A 77 34.48 -4.37 9.10
C ARG A 77 34.22 -2.86 9.11
N LEU A 78 33.02 -2.43 9.45
CA LEU A 78 32.64 -1.01 9.59
C LEU A 78 33.14 -0.43 10.92
N ALA A 79 33.04 -1.20 12.02
CA ALA A 79 33.57 -0.84 13.32
C ALA A 79 35.10 -0.73 13.33
N SER A 80 35.81 -1.56 12.57
CA SER A 80 37.27 -1.42 12.39
C SER A 80 37.68 -0.16 11.59
N ARG A 81 36.73 0.56 10.99
CA ARG A 81 36.95 1.80 10.23
C ARG A 81 36.52 3.06 10.96
N VAL A 82 35.91 2.95 12.14
CA VAL A 82 35.42 4.09 12.93
C VAL A 82 36.09 4.07 14.31
N LYS A 83 36.72 5.18 14.69
CA LYS A 83 37.33 5.36 16.02
C LYS A 83 36.25 5.26 17.10
N ALA A 84 36.47 4.40 18.09
CA ALA A 84 35.47 4.08 19.12
C ALA A 84 35.02 5.33 19.91
N PRO A 85 33.71 5.50 20.20
CA PRO A 85 33.23 6.53 21.11
C PRO A 85 33.61 6.22 22.56
N SER A 86 33.91 7.27 23.34
CA SER A 86 34.52 7.23 24.67
C SER A 86 33.61 6.81 25.82
N ASN A 87 32.32 6.58 25.59
CA ASN A 87 31.37 6.27 26.67
C ASN A 87 30.90 4.82 26.57
N LYS A 88 31.40 3.99 27.50
CA LYS A 88 30.90 2.62 27.75
C LYS A 88 29.50 2.72 28.36
N PRO A 89 28.44 2.17 27.73
CA PRO A 89 27.19 1.94 28.45
C PRO A 89 27.42 0.85 29.52
N ALA A 90 26.77 1.02 30.67
CA ALA A 90 26.83 0.11 31.79
C ALA A 90 26.49 -1.33 31.36
N LYS A 91 27.26 -2.30 31.86
CA LYS A 91 27.10 -3.73 31.56
C LYS A 91 25.68 -4.18 31.87
N ALA A 92 24.93 -4.58 30.85
CA ALA A 92 23.80 -5.47 31.03
C ALA A 92 24.30 -6.76 31.70
N THR A 93 23.60 -7.18 32.73
CA THR A 93 23.88 -8.36 33.55
C THR A 93 23.77 -9.63 32.70
N VAL A 94 24.88 -10.37 32.63
CA VAL A 94 25.07 -11.68 31.97
C VAL A 94 24.96 -11.66 30.43
N ALA A 95 26.09 -11.84 29.74
CA ALA A 95 26.10 -12.04 28.29
C ALA A 95 25.35 -13.34 27.93
N PRO A 96 24.43 -13.32 26.95
CA PRO A 96 23.67 -14.52 26.58
C PRO A 96 24.61 -15.62 26.11
N THR A 97 24.45 -16.82 26.67
CA THR A 97 25.23 -18.00 26.33
C THR A 97 25.11 -18.29 24.82
N LYS A 98 26.17 -18.82 24.20
CA LYS A 98 26.15 -19.17 22.75
C LYS A 98 24.96 -20.05 22.36
N GLU A 99 24.54 -20.93 23.27
CA GLU A 99 23.37 -21.78 23.08
C GLU A 99 22.06 -20.97 23.04
N THR A 100 21.86 -20.03 23.97
CA THR A 100 20.68 -19.15 23.99
C THR A 100 20.58 -18.34 22.71
N GLN A 101 21.70 -17.78 22.25
CA GLN A 101 21.77 -17.05 20.98
C GLN A 101 21.40 -17.95 19.77
N ALA A 102 21.81 -19.23 19.78
CA ALA A 102 21.46 -20.16 18.71
C ALA A 102 19.95 -20.45 18.67
N TRP A 103 19.31 -20.60 19.83
CA TRP A 103 17.87 -20.79 19.93
C TRP A 103 17.07 -19.54 19.57
N GLU A 104 17.54 -18.35 19.93
CA GLU A 104 16.96 -17.07 19.50
C GLU A 104 17.03 -16.93 17.97
N ALA A 105 18.19 -17.24 17.37
CA ALA A 105 18.36 -17.24 15.92
C ALA A 105 17.41 -18.23 15.22
N ALA A 106 17.22 -19.42 15.81
CA ALA A 106 16.26 -20.41 15.30
C ALA A 106 14.82 -19.91 15.36
N GLY A 107 14.41 -19.29 16.46
CA GLY A 107 13.09 -18.69 16.64
C GLY A 107 12.82 -17.57 15.63
N LEU A 108 13.79 -16.67 15.44
CA LEU A 108 13.72 -15.60 14.44
C LEU A 108 13.59 -16.15 13.02
N HIS A 109 14.39 -17.17 12.66
CA HIS A 109 14.34 -17.80 11.35
C HIS A 109 13.00 -18.49 11.09
N CYS A 110 12.48 -19.24 12.06
CA CYS A 110 11.17 -19.90 11.92
C CYS A 110 10.04 -18.89 11.78
N SER A 111 10.04 -17.84 12.61
CA SER A 111 9.02 -16.77 12.56
C SER A 111 9.08 -15.98 11.24
N ALA A 112 10.28 -15.71 10.72
CA ALA A 112 10.44 -15.04 9.43
C ALA A 112 9.94 -15.90 8.26
N ASN A 113 10.21 -17.21 8.31
CA ASN A 113 9.75 -18.14 7.28
C ASN A 113 8.23 -18.34 7.30
N GLU A 114 7.61 -18.34 8.48
CA GLU A 114 6.16 -18.36 8.64
C GLU A 114 5.54 -17.12 7.98
N ARG A 115 6.02 -15.91 8.31
CA ARG A 115 5.54 -14.67 7.67
C ARG A 115 5.71 -14.68 6.16
N ARG A 116 6.86 -15.12 5.67
CA ARG A 116 7.13 -15.24 4.22
C ARG A 116 6.15 -16.20 3.54
N ALA A 117 5.82 -17.32 4.18
CA ALA A 117 4.85 -18.27 3.64
C ALA A 117 3.43 -17.68 3.59
N ASP A 118 3.04 -16.94 4.64
CA ASP A 118 1.76 -16.23 4.67
C ASP A 118 1.68 -15.13 3.60
N GLU A 119 2.74 -14.33 3.44
CA GLU A 119 2.84 -13.30 2.40
C GLU A 119 2.69 -13.90 0.99
N ALA A 120 3.41 -14.98 0.70
CA ALA A 120 3.30 -15.67 -0.59
C ALA A 120 1.88 -16.23 -0.83
N SER A 121 1.25 -16.78 0.21
CA SER A 121 -0.12 -17.31 0.11
C SER A 121 -1.13 -16.19 -0.15
N ARG A 122 -1.02 -15.07 0.58
CA ARG A 122 -1.84 -13.87 0.38
C ARG A 122 -1.65 -13.29 -1.02
N ASP A 123 -0.41 -13.28 -1.53
CA ASP A 123 -0.09 -12.78 -2.86
C ASP A 123 -0.79 -13.56 -3.97
N VAL A 124 -0.82 -14.90 -3.87
CA VAL A 124 -1.52 -15.78 -4.80
C VAL A 124 -3.03 -15.64 -4.67
N GLU A 125 -3.55 -15.58 -3.45
CA GLU A 125 -4.98 -15.37 -3.19
C GLU A 125 -5.45 -14.02 -3.77
N ALA A 126 -4.70 -12.95 -3.55
CA ALA A 126 -5.01 -11.63 -4.10
C ALA A 126 -5.03 -11.66 -5.64
N TRP A 127 -4.07 -12.35 -6.27
CA TRP A 127 -4.05 -12.50 -7.73
C TRP A 127 -5.25 -13.30 -8.25
N LEU A 128 -5.60 -14.42 -7.59
CA LEU A 128 -6.77 -15.23 -7.95
C LEU A 128 -8.07 -14.46 -7.80
N LYS A 129 -8.22 -13.67 -6.72
CA LYS A 129 -9.35 -12.77 -6.50
C LYS A 129 -9.45 -11.73 -7.62
N CYS A 130 -8.35 -11.09 -7.99
CA CYS A 130 -8.34 -10.14 -9.11
C CYS A 130 -8.74 -10.82 -10.43
N LYS A 131 -8.19 -12.01 -10.72
CA LYS A 131 -8.55 -12.78 -11.91
C LYS A 131 -10.06 -13.08 -11.97
N TYR A 132 -10.64 -13.48 -10.84
CA TYR A 132 -12.07 -13.75 -10.72
C TYR A 132 -12.92 -12.48 -10.96
N MET A 133 -12.54 -11.36 -10.34
CA MET A 133 -13.29 -10.10 -10.46
C MET A 133 -13.26 -9.49 -11.86
N ARG A 134 -12.25 -9.82 -12.67
CA ARG A 134 -12.17 -9.35 -14.06
C ARG A 134 -13.37 -9.83 -14.90
N GLU A 135 -13.90 -11.01 -14.61
CA GLU A 135 -15.07 -11.56 -15.32
C GLU A 135 -16.38 -10.91 -14.86
N HIS A 136 -16.35 -10.18 -13.74
CA HIS A 136 -17.50 -9.55 -13.09
C HIS A 136 -17.38 -8.01 -13.08
N LEU A 137 -16.75 -7.45 -14.12
CA LEU A 137 -16.61 -6.01 -14.30
C LEU A 137 -17.98 -5.36 -14.55
N GLY A 138 -18.27 -4.26 -13.84
CA GLY A 138 -19.53 -3.52 -13.93
C GLY A 138 -20.66 -4.06 -13.06
N GLU A 139 -20.48 -5.19 -12.39
CA GLU A 139 -21.47 -5.72 -11.46
C GLU A 139 -21.44 -4.98 -10.11
N GLU A 140 -22.59 -4.98 -9.43
CA GLU A 140 -22.78 -4.34 -8.14
C GLU A 140 -22.76 -5.36 -7.01
N TYR A 141 -22.06 -5.01 -5.94
CA TYR A 141 -21.88 -5.85 -4.77
C TYR A 141 -22.13 -5.07 -3.48
N GLY A 142 -22.70 -5.76 -2.50
CA GLY A 142 -22.70 -5.32 -1.11
C GLY A 142 -21.35 -5.58 -0.46
N GLY A 143 -20.86 -4.59 0.30
CA GLY A 143 -19.62 -4.72 1.04
C GLY A 143 -19.59 -3.89 2.31
N VAL A 144 -18.52 -4.07 3.06
CA VAL A 144 -18.24 -3.37 4.31
C VAL A 144 -16.92 -2.64 4.19
N VAL A 145 -16.87 -1.40 4.66
CA VAL A 145 -15.62 -0.63 4.75
C VAL A 145 -14.66 -1.31 5.73
N SER A 146 -13.52 -1.79 5.25
CA SER A 146 -12.52 -2.50 6.04
C SER A 146 -11.43 -1.59 6.59
N SER A 147 -11.07 -0.55 5.85
CA SER A 147 -10.17 0.52 6.29
C SER A 147 -10.45 1.82 5.55
N ALA A 148 -10.09 2.94 6.18
CA ALA A 148 -10.15 4.27 5.59
C ALA A 148 -8.73 4.86 5.54
N THR A 149 -8.42 5.57 4.46
CA THR A 149 -7.15 6.27 4.29
C THR A 149 -7.40 7.69 3.80
N THR A 150 -6.36 8.51 3.71
CA THR A 150 -6.47 9.89 3.19
C THR A 150 -6.91 9.95 1.73
N PHE A 151 -6.69 8.89 0.94
CA PHE A 151 -6.96 8.87 -0.51
C PHE A 151 -8.20 8.04 -0.89
N GLY A 152 -8.87 7.40 0.07
CA GLY A 152 -10.04 6.59 -0.22
C GLY A 152 -10.43 5.64 0.91
N ILE A 153 -11.37 4.75 0.61
CA ILE A 153 -11.79 3.67 1.51
C ILE A 153 -11.53 2.31 0.86
N PHE A 154 -11.12 1.33 1.66
CA PHE A 154 -11.10 -0.06 1.24
C PHE A 154 -12.41 -0.72 1.63
N VAL A 155 -13.02 -1.42 0.69
CA VAL A 155 -14.28 -2.12 0.87
C VAL A 155 -14.03 -3.61 0.64
N THR A 156 -14.44 -4.42 1.61
CA THR A 156 -14.46 -5.88 1.49
C THR A 156 -15.86 -6.33 1.10
N LEU A 157 -15.97 -7.10 0.02
CA LEU A 157 -17.26 -7.66 -0.44
C LEU A 157 -17.74 -8.78 0.49
N ASP A 158 -19.05 -8.83 0.75
CA ASP A 158 -19.63 -9.74 1.75
C ASP A 158 -19.50 -11.22 1.40
N ALA A 159 -19.75 -11.60 0.14
CA ALA A 159 -19.78 -13.01 -0.28
C ALA A 159 -18.40 -13.57 -0.62
N MET A 160 -17.51 -12.72 -1.15
CA MET A 160 -16.26 -13.18 -1.78
C MET A 160 -15.00 -12.79 -1.01
N TYR A 161 -15.13 -11.99 0.07
CA TYR A 161 -14.00 -11.45 0.85
C TYR A 161 -12.90 -10.85 -0.02
N VAL A 162 -13.33 -10.19 -1.10
CA VAL A 162 -12.45 -9.46 -2.02
C VAL A 162 -12.36 -8.03 -1.53
N GLU A 163 -11.14 -7.52 -1.41
CA GLU A 163 -10.89 -6.13 -1.05
C GLU A 163 -10.62 -5.30 -2.31
N GLY A 164 -11.22 -4.12 -2.37
CA GLY A 164 -10.95 -3.15 -3.42
C GLY A 164 -11.00 -1.73 -2.87
N LEU A 165 -10.42 -0.80 -3.63
CA LEU A 165 -10.27 0.60 -3.27
C LEU A 165 -11.36 1.42 -3.94
N VAL A 166 -12.10 2.21 -3.15
CA VAL A 166 -12.87 3.34 -3.65
C VAL A 166 -12.03 4.59 -3.45
N HIS A 167 -11.60 5.20 -4.56
CA HIS A 167 -10.82 6.42 -4.51
C HIS A 167 -11.66 7.62 -4.04
N ILE A 168 -11.04 8.61 -3.40
CA ILE A 168 -11.72 9.81 -2.86
C ILE A 168 -12.52 10.57 -3.92
N THR A 169 -12.09 10.54 -5.19
CA THR A 169 -12.82 11.19 -6.30
C THR A 169 -14.14 10.48 -6.64
N GLU A 170 -14.21 9.17 -6.42
CA GLU A 170 -15.41 8.35 -6.66
C GLU A 170 -16.36 8.38 -5.45
N LEU A 171 -15.91 8.87 -4.28
CA LEU A 171 -16.74 9.02 -3.08
C LEU A 171 -17.71 10.22 -3.16
N GLY A 172 -17.45 11.15 -4.08
CA GLY A 172 -18.30 12.32 -4.38
C GLY A 172 -17.49 13.59 -4.66
N GLY A 173 -18.12 14.60 -5.27
CA GLY A 173 -17.52 15.91 -5.54
C GLY A 173 -17.39 16.82 -4.31
N GLU A 174 -17.09 16.27 -3.14
CA GLU A 174 -16.91 17.04 -1.90
C GLU A 174 -15.56 16.75 -1.24
N TYR A 175 -15.16 17.65 -0.32
CA TYR A 175 -13.96 17.47 0.46
C TYR A 175 -14.22 16.50 1.62
N PHE A 176 -13.47 15.38 1.62
CA PHE A 176 -13.43 14.44 2.73
C PHE A 176 -12.19 14.68 3.58
N LYS A 177 -12.38 14.83 4.89
CA LYS A 177 -11.30 14.89 5.87
C LYS A 177 -11.14 13.52 6.53
N PHE A 178 -9.91 13.02 6.53
CA PHE A 178 -9.55 11.80 7.25
C PHE A 178 -9.29 12.09 8.73
N ASP A 179 -9.99 11.38 9.61
CA ASP A 179 -9.73 11.36 11.05
C ASP A 179 -8.99 10.07 11.40
N GLU A 180 -7.70 10.19 11.74
CA GLU A 180 -6.82 9.07 12.04
C GLU A 180 -7.20 8.36 13.35
N MET A 181 -7.66 9.09 14.36
CA MET A 181 -8.02 8.51 15.66
C MET A 181 -9.28 7.67 15.55
N ARG A 182 -10.23 8.12 14.74
CA ARG A 182 -11.51 7.43 14.52
C ARG A 182 -11.49 6.46 13.35
N GLN A 183 -10.47 6.51 12.50
CA GLN A 183 -10.37 5.73 11.26
C GLN A 183 -11.61 5.93 10.38
N GLU A 184 -12.00 7.18 10.19
CA GLU A 184 -13.17 7.56 9.39
C GLU A 184 -12.84 8.67 8.38
N LEU A 185 -13.49 8.62 7.22
CA LEU A 185 -13.53 9.72 6.25
C LEU A 185 -14.84 10.48 6.42
N ARG A 186 -14.74 11.77 6.73
CA ARG A 186 -15.91 12.65 6.97
C ARG A 186 -16.01 13.71 5.89
N GLY A 187 -17.17 13.76 5.23
CA GLY A 187 -17.53 14.82 4.28
C GLY A 187 -17.79 16.13 5.02
N GLU A 188 -17.18 17.22 4.55
CA GLU A 188 -17.31 18.54 5.17
C GLU A 188 -18.69 19.16 4.95
N ARG A 189 -19.26 19.00 3.74
CA ARG A 189 -20.52 19.63 3.35
C ARG A 189 -21.73 18.74 3.65
N THR A 190 -21.68 17.47 3.30
CA THR A 190 -22.80 16.54 3.54
C THR A 190 -22.83 15.99 4.96
N GLY A 191 -21.68 16.02 5.66
CA GLY A 191 -21.54 15.36 6.96
C GLY A 191 -21.54 13.83 6.89
N ILE A 192 -21.56 13.23 5.70
CA ILE A 192 -21.51 11.76 5.51
C ILE A 192 -20.19 11.23 6.07
N ARG A 193 -20.26 10.06 6.73
CA ARG A 193 -19.11 9.42 7.36
C ARG A 193 -18.95 8.02 6.85
N TYR A 194 -17.76 7.72 6.35
CA TYR A 194 -17.33 6.36 6.00
C TYR A 194 -16.33 5.89 7.06
N ALA A 195 -16.84 5.19 8.07
CA ALA A 195 -16.04 4.56 9.11
C ALA A 195 -15.87 3.07 8.85
N ILE A 196 -14.86 2.46 9.46
CA ILE A 196 -14.69 0.99 9.46
C ILE A 196 -15.97 0.31 9.94
N GLY A 197 -16.47 -0.67 9.18
CA GLY A 197 -17.71 -1.39 9.49
C GLY A 197 -18.97 -0.81 8.83
N THR A 198 -18.88 0.34 8.15
CA THR A 198 -20.02 0.91 7.41
C THR A 198 -20.36 0.02 6.21
N ARG A 199 -21.65 -0.28 6.01
CA ARG A 199 -22.14 -1.01 4.84
C ARG A 199 -22.27 -0.07 3.66
N VAL A 200 -21.78 -0.51 2.50
CA VAL A 200 -21.81 0.26 1.25
C VAL A 200 -22.15 -0.66 0.09
N ARG A 201 -22.77 -0.11 -0.96
CA ARG A 201 -22.88 -0.79 -2.25
C ARG A 201 -21.86 -0.21 -3.21
N VAL A 202 -21.14 -1.09 -3.88
CA VAL A 202 -20.04 -0.73 -4.77
C VAL A 202 -20.18 -1.46 -6.09
N GLN A 203 -19.82 -0.79 -7.17
CA GLN A 203 -19.71 -1.36 -8.50
C GLN A 203 -18.23 -1.60 -8.84
N VAL A 204 -17.94 -2.74 -9.46
CA VAL A 204 -16.59 -3.05 -9.96
C VAL A 204 -16.29 -2.17 -11.17
N SER A 205 -15.40 -1.19 -11.02
CA SER A 205 -15.07 -0.24 -12.10
C SER A 205 -13.91 -0.75 -12.94
N ARG A 206 -12.82 -1.17 -12.28
CA ARG A 206 -11.59 -1.61 -12.96
C ARG A 206 -10.89 -2.68 -12.14
N VAL A 207 -10.25 -3.61 -12.83
CA VAL A 207 -9.39 -4.63 -12.25
C VAL A 207 -8.03 -4.57 -12.93
N ASP A 208 -6.97 -4.43 -12.14
CA ASP A 208 -5.58 -4.47 -12.57
C ASP A 208 -4.93 -5.76 -12.05
N LEU A 209 -4.61 -6.67 -12.97
CA LEU A 209 -4.00 -7.96 -12.66
C LEU A 209 -2.52 -7.84 -12.31
N ASP A 210 -1.82 -6.87 -12.91
CA ASP A 210 -0.40 -6.65 -12.68
C ASP A 210 -0.19 -5.99 -11.31
N GLY A 211 -1.02 -4.97 -11.04
CA GLY A 211 -1.05 -4.30 -9.74
C GLY A 211 -1.69 -5.12 -8.63
N ARG A 212 -2.46 -6.18 -8.95
CA ARG A 212 -3.33 -6.93 -8.03
C ARG A 212 -4.27 -5.99 -7.26
N LYS A 213 -4.84 -5.03 -7.99
CA LYS A 213 -5.71 -3.98 -7.44
C LYS A 213 -7.07 -4.03 -8.12
N ILE A 214 -8.09 -3.76 -7.33
CA ILE A 214 -9.47 -3.68 -7.78
C ILE A 214 -9.98 -2.31 -7.36
N ASP A 215 -10.46 -1.55 -8.34
CA ASP A 215 -11.03 -0.24 -8.12
C ASP A 215 -12.55 -0.36 -8.13
N PHE A 216 -13.15 0.19 -7.09
CA PHE A 216 -14.58 0.25 -6.90
C PHE A 216 -15.09 1.67 -7.06
N ARG A 217 -16.32 1.77 -7.56
CA ARG A 217 -17.13 3.00 -7.54
C ARG A 217 -18.24 2.82 -6.52
N LEU A 218 -18.52 3.85 -5.73
CA LEU A 218 -19.65 3.83 -4.81
C LEU A 218 -20.96 4.02 -5.59
N VAL A 219 -21.95 3.16 -5.36
CA VAL A 219 -23.29 3.30 -5.95
C VAL A 219 -24.20 3.97 -4.93
N ARG A 220 -24.79 5.10 -5.29
CA ARG A 220 -25.76 5.82 -4.46
C ARG A 220 -27.17 5.58 -5.01
N GLU A 221 -28.07 5.10 -4.15
CA GLU A 221 -29.51 5.04 -4.47
C GLU A 221 -30.03 6.46 -4.72
N GLY A 222 -30.09 6.85 -6.00
CA GLY A 222 -30.56 8.18 -6.44
C GLY A 222 -29.79 8.78 -7.62
N GLU A 223 -28.56 8.35 -7.91
CA GLU A 223 -27.76 8.92 -9.03
C GLU A 223 -28.05 8.25 -10.40
N ASP A 224 -28.60 7.04 -10.43
CA ASP A 224 -28.99 6.35 -11.68
C ASP A 224 -30.18 6.98 -12.41
N LEU A 225 -30.99 7.79 -11.72
CA LEU A 225 -32.05 8.56 -12.35
C LEU A 225 -31.49 9.78 -13.10
N ALA A 226 -30.34 10.32 -12.68
CA ALA A 226 -29.73 11.49 -13.31
C ALA A 226 -28.87 11.11 -14.54
N SER A 227 -28.13 9.99 -14.46
CA SER A 227 -27.28 9.52 -15.56
C SER A 227 -28.08 8.97 -16.74
N ARG A 228 -29.25 8.35 -16.50
CA ARG A 228 -30.17 7.90 -17.57
C ARG A 228 -30.98 9.05 -18.17
N ALA A 229 -31.33 10.07 -17.39
CA ALA A 229 -32.06 11.26 -17.89
C ALA A 229 -31.21 12.17 -18.80
N MET A 230 -29.87 12.12 -18.71
CA MET A 230 -28.99 12.86 -19.62
C MET A 230 -28.73 12.15 -20.95
N LYS A 231 -28.84 10.81 -21.01
CA LYS A 231 -28.66 10.05 -22.25
C LYS A 231 -29.89 10.11 -23.16
N ASP A 232 -31.07 10.35 -22.60
CA ASP A 232 -32.35 10.37 -23.33
C ASP A 232 -32.75 11.74 -23.89
N LYS A 233 -31.95 12.80 -23.63
CA LYS A 233 -32.12 14.14 -24.23
C LYS A 233 -31.25 14.39 -25.48
N GLY A 234 -30.53 13.36 -25.96
CA GLY A 234 -29.61 13.44 -27.09
C GLY A 234 -30.07 12.78 -28.38
N ALA A 235 -31.35 12.43 -28.51
CA ALA A 235 -31.89 11.82 -29.73
C ALA A 235 -33.00 12.72 -30.33
N ALA A 236 -32.61 13.58 -31.26
CA ALA A 236 -33.56 14.28 -32.12
C ALA A 236 -34.23 13.26 -33.07
N PRO A 237 -35.58 13.16 -33.13
CA PRO A 237 -36.24 12.34 -34.12
C PRO A 237 -36.28 13.10 -35.46
N THR A 238 -35.56 12.58 -36.45
CA THR A 238 -35.71 12.94 -37.86
C THR A 238 -37.00 12.33 -38.40
N GLY A 239 -38.06 13.14 -38.49
CA GLY A 239 -39.33 12.79 -39.11
C GLY A 239 -39.84 13.95 -39.95
N ALA A 240 -39.62 13.88 -41.26
CA ALA A 240 -40.12 14.84 -42.24
C ALA A 240 -41.64 14.80 -42.34
N PRO A 241 -42.29 15.96 -42.58
CA PRO A 241 -43.52 15.97 -43.33
C PRO A 241 -43.36 16.80 -44.62
N VAL A 242 -43.85 16.21 -45.71
CA VAL A 242 -44.01 16.79 -47.03
C VAL A 242 -45.09 17.88 -47.00
N LYS A 243 -44.78 19.10 -47.46
CA LYS A 243 -45.79 20.05 -47.95
C LYS A 243 -45.30 20.81 -49.18
N ALA A 244 -46.17 20.81 -50.19
CA ALA A 244 -46.00 21.42 -51.49
C ALA A 244 -46.33 22.92 -51.50
N SER A 245 -45.60 23.65 -52.35
CA SER A 245 -46.00 24.80 -53.18
C SER A 245 -46.70 26.01 -52.55
N ALA A 246 -46.06 27.19 -52.58
CA ALA A 246 -46.42 28.28 -53.51
C ALA A 246 -45.63 29.60 -53.29
N LYS A 247 -45.15 30.14 -54.43
CA LYS A 247 -45.04 31.56 -54.83
C LYS A 247 -44.11 32.57 -54.11
N ARG A 248 -43.18 33.06 -54.97
CA ARG A 248 -42.89 34.46 -55.37
C ARG A 248 -42.04 35.37 -54.47
N GLY A 249 -41.08 36.03 -55.13
CA GLY A 249 -40.48 37.33 -54.75
C GLY A 249 -38.96 37.27 -54.63
N ARG A 250 -38.16 37.30 -55.72
CA ARG A 250 -37.71 38.46 -56.52
C ARG A 250 -36.52 39.22 -55.88
N ASN A 251 -35.39 39.21 -56.61
CA ASN A 251 -34.29 40.19 -56.65
C ASN A 251 -33.47 40.41 -55.37
N ASP A 252 -32.19 40.80 -55.38
CA ASP A 252 -31.24 41.21 -56.43
C ASP A 252 -29.81 41.10 -55.82
N LYS A 253 -28.84 40.91 -56.71
CA LYS A 253 -27.46 41.44 -56.71
C LYS A 253 -26.46 41.29 -55.54
N GLY A 254 -25.25 40.98 -56.00
CA GLY A 254 -23.98 41.58 -55.56
C GLY A 254 -23.15 40.61 -54.74
N GLY A 255 -22.12 39.94 -55.28
CA GLY A 255 -20.86 40.54 -55.73
C GLY A 255 -20.06 40.96 -54.49
N GLY A 256 -18.89 40.44 -54.16
CA GLY A 256 -17.75 39.90 -54.91
C GLY A 256 -16.49 40.34 -54.13
N GLY A 257 -15.37 39.61 -54.27
CA GLY A 257 -14.04 39.99 -53.70
C GLY A 257 -13.71 39.23 -52.40
N ARG A 258 -12.91 38.15 -52.35
CA ARG A 258 -11.48 37.91 -52.69
C ARG A 258 -10.46 38.75 -51.88
N LYS A 259 -9.64 38.01 -51.10
CA LYS A 259 -8.18 38.16 -50.86
C LYS A 259 -7.74 39.38 -50.03
N ASP A 260 -6.62 39.42 -49.31
CA ASP A 260 -5.55 38.50 -48.95
C ASP A 260 -4.78 39.15 -47.76
N ASP A 261 -4.02 38.33 -47.05
CA ASP A 261 -2.71 38.58 -46.42
C ASP A 261 -2.36 39.72 -45.43
N SER A 262 -1.80 39.23 -44.31
CA SER A 262 -0.45 39.54 -43.77
C SER A 262 -0.20 40.66 -42.75
N HIS A 263 0.54 40.27 -41.69
CA HIS A 263 1.59 41.00 -40.96
C HIS A 263 1.15 42.17 -40.04
N GLN A 264 1.72 42.48 -38.87
CA GLN A 264 3.00 42.19 -38.21
C GLN A 264 2.96 42.66 -36.72
N ARG A 265 3.73 41.96 -35.86
CA ARG A 265 4.60 42.43 -34.74
C ARG A 265 4.09 43.30 -33.55
N HIS A 266 4.32 42.72 -32.36
CA HIS A 266 5.02 43.23 -31.15
C HIS A 266 4.91 44.71 -30.74
N VAL A 267 4.48 44.94 -29.49
CA VAL A 267 5.10 45.90 -28.54
C VAL A 267 4.98 45.35 -27.11
N GLU A 268 6.11 45.27 -26.39
CA GLU A 268 6.24 45.00 -24.95
C GLU A 268 5.89 46.24 -24.10
N ALA A 269 5.39 46.03 -22.88
CA ALA A 269 5.52 47.00 -21.80
C ALA A 269 5.84 46.28 -20.48
N HIS A 270 7.07 46.48 -20.02
CA HIS A 270 7.59 46.19 -18.68
C HIS A 270 7.32 47.38 -17.75
N THR A 271 7.06 47.14 -16.47
CA THR A 271 7.57 47.91 -15.30
C THR A 271 7.12 47.24 -13.98
N PRO A 272 7.82 47.47 -12.84
CA PRO A 272 8.42 46.37 -12.07
C PRO A 272 8.12 46.41 -10.55
N ARG A 273 8.87 45.59 -9.79
CA ARG A 273 9.10 45.59 -8.32
C ARG A 273 8.15 44.66 -7.53
N VAL A 274 8.56 43.88 -6.53
CA VAL A 274 9.73 43.85 -5.63
C VAL A 274 10.04 42.37 -5.31
N ALA A 275 11.29 41.95 -5.44
CA ALA A 275 11.76 40.67 -4.91
C ALA A 275 12.14 40.84 -3.43
N VAL A 276 11.45 40.15 -2.53
CA VAL A 276 11.87 39.96 -1.14
C VAL A 276 12.57 38.61 -1.09
N GLU A 277 13.89 38.66 -0.92
CA GLU A 277 14.75 37.50 -0.75
C GLU A 277 14.61 36.99 0.69
N GLN A 278 13.77 35.96 0.90
CA GLN A 278 13.78 35.19 2.15
C GLN A 278 14.73 34.00 1.98
N ILE A 279 15.85 34.07 2.71
CA ILE A 279 16.79 32.97 2.91
C ILE A 279 16.07 31.89 3.72
N ALA A 280 15.53 30.88 3.03
CA ALA A 280 14.96 29.69 3.65
C ALA A 280 16.08 28.71 4.02
N ALA A 281 16.25 28.45 5.32
CA ALA A 281 17.09 27.37 5.83
C ALA A 281 16.56 26.00 5.32
N PRO A 282 17.43 25.07 4.87
CA PRO A 282 16.97 23.77 4.40
C PRO A 282 16.49 22.90 5.58
N ALA A 283 15.27 22.36 5.45
CA ALA A 283 14.67 21.40 6.37
C ALA A 283 15.55 20.13 6.55
N PRO A 284 15.51 19.47 7.72
CA PRO A 284 16.39 18.34 8.00
C PRO A 284 16.01 17.13 7.14
N GLN A 285 16.94 16.72 6.27
CA GLN A 285 16.79 15.49 5.48
C GLN A 285 16.84 14.27 6.40
N THR A 286 15.83 13.40 6.29
CA THR A 286 15.81 12.11 6.98
C THR A 286 16.99 11.25 6.51
N ALA A 287 17.59 10.48 7.42
CA ALA A 287 18.81 9.69 7.19
C ALA A 287 18.75 8.76 5.95
N MET A 288 17.55 8.33 5.53
CA MET A 288 17.34 7.55 4.31
C MET A 288 17.59 8.33 3.01
N GLN A 289 17.32 9.64 2.96
CA GLN A 289 17.55 10.46 1.76
C GLN A 289 19.03 10.81 1.59
N ALA A 290 19.75 11.06 2.68
CA ALA A 290 21.20 11.22 2.69
C ALA A 290 21.95 9.94 2.27
N PHE A 291 21.40 8.76 2.62
CA PHE A 291 21.97 7.48 2.20
C PHE A 291 21.80 7.22 0.69
N LYS A 292 20.62 7.52 0.12
CA LYS A 292 20.37 7.35 -1.32
C LYS A 292 21.23 8.28 -2.18
N SER A 293 21.48 9.51 -1.75
CA SER A 293 22.34 10.46 -2.47
C SER A 293 23.82 10.08 -2.40
N ALA A 294 24.29 9.51 -1.28
CA ALA A 294 25.64 8.98 -1.13
C ALA A 294 25.90 7.75 -2.04
N VAL A 295 24.94 6.83 -2.15
CA VAL A 295 25.03 5.66 -3.03
C VAL A 295 25.10 6.06 -4.51
N LYS A 296 24.32 7.07 -4.93
CA LYS A 296 24.33 7.59 -6.31
C LYS A 296 25.64 8.29 -6.68
N LYS A 297 26.30 8.93 -5.71
CA LYS A 297 27.61 9.61 -5.91
C LYS A 297 28.78 8.63 -5.92
N ALA A 298 28.65 7.48 -5.25
CA ALA A 298 29.66 6.42 -5.26
C ALA A 298 29.66 5.61 -6.57
N THR A 299 28.49 5.34 -7.15
CA THR A 299 28.36 4.60 -8.42
C THR A 299 28.82 5.41 -9.64
N SER A 300 28.70 6.75 -9.62
CA SER A 300 29.24 7.59 -10.70
C SER A 300 30.77 7.67 -10.68
N LYS A 301 31.39 7.61 -9.50
CA LYS A 301 32.86 7.70 -9.35
C LYS A 301 33.59 6.44 -9.81
N MET A 302 32.90 5.30 -9.88
CA MET A 302 33.46 4.00 -10.25
C MET A 302 33.53 3.76 -11.77
N LYS A 303 32.75 4.51 -12.58
CA LYS A 303 32.79 4.43 -14.06
C LYS A 303 33.97 5.19 -14.71
N GLY A 304 34.77 5.93 -13.93
CA GLY A 304 35.84 6.81 -14.45
C GLY A 304 37.25 6.22 -14.52
N ARG A 305 37.50 4.98 -14.05
CA ARG A 305 38.85 4.40 -14.04
C ARG A 305 38.97 3.27 -15.08
N LYS A 306 39.46 3.60 -16.28
CA LYS A 306 39.94 2.60 -17.26
C LYS A 306 41.24 1.95 -16.75
N PRO A 307 41.45 0.64 -16.95
CA PRO A 307 42.69 -0.04 -16.57
C PRO A 307 43.79 0.23 -17.59
N ARG A 308 45.00 0.58 -17.13
CA ARG A 308 46.23 0.46 -17.92
C ARG A 308 46.65 -1.01 -17.93
N ARG A 309 47.07 -1.50 -19.10
CA ARG A 309 47.44 -2.89 -19.41
C ARG A 309 48.89 -2.90 -19.90
N PRO A 310 49.48 -4.09 -19.99
CA PRO A 310 50.32 -4.72 -18.97
C PRO A 310 51.68 -4.03 -18.77
#